data_AF-A0A7Y3CLR2-F1
#
_entry.id   AF-A0A7Y3CLR2-F1
#
_cell.length_a   1.000
_cell.length_b   1.000
_cell.length_c   1.000
_cell.angle_alpha   90.00
_cell.angle_beta   90.00
_cell.angle_gamma   90.00
#
_symmetry.space_group_name_H-M   'P 1'
#
loop_
_entity.id
_entity.type
_entity.pdbx_description
1 polymer ?
#
loop_
_entity_poly.entity_id
_entity_poly.type
_entity_poly.pdbx_seq_one_letter_code
_entity_poly.pdbx_strand_id
1 'polypeptide(L)'
;MPARLFSFIGGETGLWRVTDMEVIVGEPLPAAIRLEIASGSEIPSDPHASWVLRGITSHERYADREERRQIVAKLLDLGRPEATRAALILIRKNEAWWALTQEERLSIFKEQSHHTKIGLEHFPTLARRLHHCRDLSENEPFDFITWFEYAPSDEVRFNG
;
A
#
# COMPACT_ATOMS: atom_id res chain seq x y z
N MET A 1 16.26 -8.61 -12.20
CA MET A 1 15.99 -8.12 -10.82
C MET A 1 14.55 -7.66 -10.79
N PRO A 2 13.73 -8.03 -9.78
CA PRO A 2 12.38 -7.50 -9.69
C PRO A 2 12.45 -5.97 -9.58
N ALA A 3 11.58 -5.28 -10.31
CA ALA A 3 11.46 -3.84 -10.21
C ALA A 3 11.13 -3.48 -8.75
N ARG A 4 11.92 -2.58 -8.17
CA ARG A 4 11.70 -2.12 -6.78
C ARG A 4 10.89 -0.86 -6.73
N LEU A 5 10.96 -0.02 -7.77
CA LEU A 5 10.24 1.23 -7.89
C LEU A 5 8.94 1.04 -8.67
N PHE A 6 7.88 1.61 -8.14
CA PHE A 6 6.54 1.58 -8.69
C PHE A 6 5.98 2.99 -8.77
N SER A 7 5.22 3.26 -9.83
CA SER A 7 4.43 4.48 -10.02
C SER A 7 2.95 4.14 -10.01
N PHE A 8 2.18 4.86 -9.20
CA PHE A 8 0.73 4.81 -9.12
C PHE A 8 0.19 6.08 -9.75
N ILE A 9 -0.59 5.93 -10.81
CA ILE A 9 -0.98 7.04 -11.67
C ILE A 9 -2.50 7.09 -11.71
N GLY A 10 -3.08 8.11 -11.08
CA GLY A 10 -4.51 8.37 -11.14
C GLY A 10 -4.84 9.37 -12.23
N GLY A 11 -5.84 9.05 -13.05
CA GLY A 11 -6.28 9.92 -14.13
C GLY A 11 -7.47 9.33 -14.89
N GLU A 12 -7.45 9.48 -16.21
CA GLU A 12 -8.50 8.99 -17.11
C GLU A 12 -8.19 7.61 -17.72
N THR A 13 -6.96 7.15 -17.58
CA THR A 13 -6.37 5.95 -18.18
C THR A 13 -5.84 5.00 -17.10
N GLY A 14 -5.80 3.71 -17.42
CA GLY A 14 -5.23 2.68 -16.55
C GLY A 14 -6.09 1.44 -16.39
N LEU A 15 -5.46 0.35 -15.95
CA LEU A 15 -6.09 -0.96 -15.81
C LEU A 15 -7.26 -0.96 -14.82
N TRP A 16 -7.10 -0.28 -13.68
CA TRP A 16 -8.09 -0.31 -12.60
C TRP A 16 -9.10 0.82 -12.76
N ARG A 17 -10.39 0.52 -12.59
CA ARG A 17 -11.45 1.54 -12.49
C ARG A 17 -11.60 1.95 -11.04
N VAL A 18 -11.51 3.24 -10.77
CA VAL A 18 -11.80 3.80 -9.45
C VAL A 18 -13.31 3.73 -9.21
N THR A 19 -13.72 3.03 -8.16
CA THR A 19 -15.14 2.91 -7.78
C THR A 19 -15.53 3.88 -6.68
N ASP A 20 -14.58 4.23 -5.81
CA ASP A 20 -14.76 5.17 -4.73
C ASP A 20 -13.42 5.80 -4.31
N MET A 21 -13.47 7.00 -3.74
CA MET A 21 -12.31 7.71 -3.19
C MET A 21 -12.74 8.43 -1.91
N GLU A 22 -12.15 8.04 -0.79
CA GLU A 22 -12.46 8.62 0.52
C GLU A 22 -11.20 9.21 1.17
N VAL A 23 -11.34 10.39 1.78
CA VAL A 23 -10.31 10.99 2.62
C VAL A 23 -10.67 10.80 4.08
N ILE A 24 -9.89 9.99 4.78
CA ILE A 24 -10.07 9.77 6.22
C ILE A 24 -9.51 10.95 7.01
N VAL A 25 -8.28 11.40 6.69
CA VAL A 25 -7.61 12.54 7.33
C VAL A 25 -6.67 13.22 6.35
N GLY A 26 -6.65 14.55 6.34
CA GLY A 26 -5.72 15.37 5.57
C GLY A 26 -6.29 15.86 4.24
N GLU A 27 -5.40 16.20 3.31
CA GLU A 27 -5.79 16.75 2.01
C GLU A 27 -6.17 15.63 1.03
N PRO A 28 -7.25 15.80 0.23
CA PRO A 28 -7.59 14.88 -0.84
C PRO A 28 -6.54 14.85 -1.96
N LEU A 29 -6.45 13.71 -2.65
CA LEU A 29 -5.89 13.69 -4.00
C LEU A 29 -6.91 14.26 -5.00
N PRO A 30 -6.46 14.84 -6.12
CA PRO A 30 -7.34 15.14 -7.24
C PRO A 30 -8.12 13.89 -7.68
N ALA A 31 -9.36 14.08 -8.11
CA ALA A 31 -10.21 12.97 -8.56
C ALA A 31 -9.56 12.21 -9.73
N ALA A 32 -9.73 10.90 -9.73
CA ALA A 32 -9.28 10.00 -10.79
C ALA A 32 -10.37 8.95 -11.06
N ILE A 33 -10.58 8.60 -12.33
CA ILE A 33 -11.55 7.56 -12.72
C ILE A 33 -10.87 6.24 -13.05
N ARG A 34 -9.56 6.28 -13.29
CA ARG A 34 -8.69 5.14 -13.55
C ARG A 34 -7.41 5.23 -12.75
N LEU A 35 -6.84 4.06 -12.48
CA LEU A 35 -5.55 3.89 -11.83
C LEU A 35 -4.69 2.94 -12.66
N GLU A 36 -3.50 3.40 -13.02
CA GLU A 36 -2.43 2.59 -13.58
C GLU A 36 -1.34 2.33 -12.53
N ILE A 37 -0.78 1.12 -12.53
CA ILE A 37 0.33 0.74 -11.65
C ILE A 37 1.48 0.24 -12.52
N ALA A 38 2.48 1.09 -12.72
CA ALA A 38 3.66 0.77 -13.51
C ALA A 38 4.83 0.37 -12.61
N SER A 39 5.59 -0.64 -13.03
CA SER A 39 6.85 -1.01 -12.38
C SER A 39 8.04 -0.58 -13.24
N GLY A 40 8.98 0.18 -12.69
CA GLY A 40 10.14 0.67 -13.45
C GLY A 40 10.63 2.04 -12.97
N SER A 41 11.73 2.49 -13.55
CA SER A 41 12.35 3.78 -13.23
C SER A 41 11.84 4.94 -14.08
N GLU A 42 11.23 4.64 -15.22
CA GLU A 42 10.62 5.66 -16.07
C GLU A 42 9.30 6.10 -15.45
N ILE A 43 9.16 7.42 -15.25
CA ILE A 43 7.88 8.03 -14.89
C ILE A 43 7.07 8.06 -16.19
N PRO A 44 5.94 7.34 -16.28
CA PRO A 44 5.11 7.43 -17.47
C PRO A 44 4.64 8.88 -17.62
N SER A 45 4.98 9.51 -18.73
CA SER A 45 4.43 10.81 -19.09
C SER A 45 3.02 10.59 -19.63
N ASP A 46 2.03 10.53 -18.74
CA ASP A 46 0.63 10.50 -19.14
C ASP A 46 0.04 11.92 -19.05
N PRO A 47 -0.30 12.58 -20.18
CA PRO A 47 -0.92 13.90 -20.16
C PRO A 47 -2.32 13.89 -19.52
N HIS A 48 -2.93 12.73 -19.33
CA HIS A 48 -4.21 12.53 -18.64
C HIS A 48 -4.04 12.18 -17.14
N ALA A 49 -2.80 12.12 -16.63
CA ALA A 49 -2.57 11.91 -15.21
C ALA A 49 -2.96 13.15 -14.41
N SER A 50 -3.84 12.97 -13.43
CA SER A 50 -4.18 13.99 -12.43
C SER A 50 -3.17 14.01 -11.28
N TRP A 51 -2.56 12.86 -10.97
CA TRP A 51 -1.49 12.73 -9.99
C TRP A 51 -0.65 11.49 -10.26
N VAL A 52 0.61 11.54 -9.80
CA VAL A 52 1.54 10.43 -9.83
C VAL A 52 2.19 10.30 -8.47
N LEU A 53 2.14 9.10 -7.88
CA LEU A 53 2.79 8.77 -6.62
C LEU A 53 3.82 7.67 -6.86
N ARG A 54 4.94 7.70 -6.15
CA ARG A 54 5.98 6.69 -6.30
C ARG A 54 6.35 6.05 -4.98
N GLY A 55 6.63 4.76 -5.04
CA GLY A 55 6.99 3.98 -3.87
C GLY A 55 7.93 2.83 -4.21
N ILE A 56 8.77 2.46 -3.26
CA ILE A 56 9.66 1.30 -3.37
C ILE A 56 9.23 0.16 -2.48
N THR A 57 9.27 -1.05 -3.01
CA THR A 57 9.27 -2.23 -2.14
C THR A 57 10.62 -2.32 -1.43
N SER A 58 10.59 -2.33 -0.10
CA SER A 58 11.78 -2.47 0.75
C SER A 58 11.70 -3.74 1.61
N HIS A 59 12.75 -4.00 2.38
CA HIS A 59 12.76 -5.03 3.40
C HIS A 59 11.75 -4.72 4.52
N GLU A 60 11.19 -5.76 5.12
CA GLU A 60 10.31 -5.66 6.28
C GLU A 60 11.05 -4.98 7.44
N ARG A 61 10.43 -3.94 8.03
CA ARG A 61 11.04 -3.16 9.12
C ARG A 61 10.63 -3.61 10.53
N TYR A 62 9.56 -4.39 10.64
CA TYR A 62 8.94 -4.72 11.93
C TYR A 62 8.61 -6.20 12.12
N ALA A 63 8.36 -6.97 11.05
CA ALA A 63 8.06 -8.39 11.20
C ALA A 63 9.31 -9.16 11.65
N ASP A 64 9.15 -10.01 12.67
CA ASP A 64 10.19 -10.97 13.01
C ASP A 64 10.17 -12.18 12.08
N ARG A 65 11.13 -13.09 12.27
CA ARG A 65 11.29 -14.26 11.40
C ARG A 65 10.09 -15.20 11.41
N GLU A 66 9.46 -15.41 12.56
CA GLU A 66 8.34 -16.34 12.67
C GLU A 66 7.07 -15.71 12.11
N GLU A 67 6.82 -14.44 12.40
CA GLU A 67 5.74 -13.66 11.78
C GLU A 67 5.88 -13.66 10.25
N ARG A 68 7.07 -13.37 9.73
CA ARG A 68 7.36 -13.41 8.29
C ARG A 68 7.06 -14.78 7.70
N ARG A 69 7.46 -15.86 8.37
CA ARG A 69 7.20 -17.23 7.92
C ARG A 69 5.70 -17.50 7.82
N GLN A 70 4.93 -17.08 8.81
CA GLN A 70 3.47 -17.25 8.84
C GLN A 70 2.78 -16.41 7.76
N ILE A 71 3.23 -15.18 7.54
CA ILE A 71 2.74 -14.31 6.47
C ILE A 71 3.00 -14.96 5.12
N VAL A 72 4.24 -15.29 4.81
CA VAL A 72 4.63 -15.84 3.49
C VAL A 72 3.94 -17.17 3.21
N ALA A 73 3.69 -18.00 4.23
CA ALA A 73 3.01 -19.28 4.07
C ALA A 73 1.53 -19.16 3.65
N LYS A 74 0.88 -18.01 3.89
CA LYS A 74 -0.56 -17.83 3.64
C LYS A 74 -0.85 -16.75 2.60
N LEU A 75 0.05 -15.80 2.41
CA LEU A 75 -0.12 -14.67 1.51
C LEU A 75 -0.34 -15.16 0.09
N LEU A 76 -1.45 -14.74 -0.53
CA LEU A 76 -1.70 -15.03 -1.93
C LEU A 76 -0.98 -14.02 -2.83
N ASP A 77 -0.69 -14.44 -4.04
CA ASP A 77 -0.07 -13.59 -5.05
C ASP A 77 -1.03 -12.48 -5.53
N LEU A 78 -0.44 -11.38 -5.98
CA LEU A 78 -1.13 -10.32 -6.73
C LEU A 78 -1.34 -10.77 -8.19
N GLY A 79 -2.38 -10.25 -8.84
CA GLY A 79 -2.73 -10.55 -10.23
C GLY A 79 -3.52 -11.85 -10.40
N ARG A 80 -4.09 -12.41 -9.32
CA ARG A 80 -4.93 -13.59 -9.41
C ARG A 80 -6.21 -13.28 -10.19
N PRO A 81 -6.68 -14.15 -11.12
CA PRO A 81 -7.84 -13.88 -11.96
C PRO A 81 -9.13 -13.56 -11.18
N GLU A 82 -9.31 -14.18 -10.02
CA GLU A 82 -10.46 -13.96 -9.14
C GLU A 82 -10.39 -12.65 -8.33
N ALA A 83 -9.20 -12.04 -8.20
CA ALA A 83 -8.97 -10.85 -7.42
C ALA A 83 -9.26 -9.57 -8.22
N THR A 84 -10.53 -9.37 -8.59
CA THR A 84 -10.98 -8.27 -9.45
C THR A 84 -11.36 -6.99 -8.68
N ARG A 85 -11.08 -6.95 -7.38
CA ARG A 85 -11.22 -5.76 -6.52
C ARG A 85 -9.89 -5.45 -5.88
N ALA A 86 -9.68 -4.17 -5.60
CA ALA A 86 -8.45 -3.70 -4.99
C ALA A 86 -8.68 -2.43 -4.18
N ALA A 87 -7.76 -2.17 -3.27
CA ALA A 87 -7.70 -0.94 -2.49
C ALA A 87 -6.28 -0.37 -2.51
N LEU A 88 -6.18 0.92 -2.82
CA LEU A 88 -4.98 1.74 -2.68
C LEU A 88 -5.15 2.62 -1.44
N ILE A 89 -4.36 2.39 -0.39
CA ILE A 89 -4.44 3.16 0.85
C ILE A 89 -3.12 3.90 1.07
N LEU A 90 -3.22 5.22 1.09
CA LEU A 90 -2.11 6.16 1.19
C LEU A 90 -1.97 6.66 2.62
N ILE A 91 -0.79 6.51 3.20
CA ILE A 91 -0.59 6.78 4.63
C ILE A 91 0.62 7.69 4.81
N ARG A 92 0.38 8.82 5.50
CA ARG A 92 1.43 9.67 6.06
C ARG A 92 1.33 9.63 7.58
N LYS A 93 2.44 9.34 8.25
CA LYS A 93 2.56 9.44 9.70
C LYS A 93 3.05 10.84 10.06
N ASN A 94 2.66 11.31 11.24
CA ASN A 94 3.04 12.63 11.73
C ASN A 94 4.53 12.70 12.12
N GLU A 95 5.04 13.92 12.32
CA GLU A 95 6.46 14.13 12.70
C GLU A 95 6.82 13.45 14.02
N ALA A 96 5.90 13.45 14.99
CA ALA A 96 6.11 12.80 16.29
C ALA A 96 6.41 11.31 16.14
N TRP A 97 5.71 10.60 15.24
CA TRP A 97 6.03 9.21 14.93
C TRP A 97 7.45 9.03 14.40
N TRP A 98 7.92 9.95 13.56
CA TRP A 98 9.25 9.87 12.94
C TRP A 98 10.38 10.33 13.86
N ALA A 99 10.07 11.09 14.91
CA ALA A 99 11.01 11.43 15.97
C ALA A 99 11.31 10.24 16.91
N LEU A 100 10.45 9.22 16.94
CA LEU A 100 10.65 8.01 17.73
C LEU A 100 11.81 7.16 17.20
N THR A 101 12.55 6.58 18.15
CA THR A 101 13.54 5.54 17.88
C THR A 101 12.90 4.31 17.22
N GLN A 102 13.74 3.45 16.63
CA GLN A 102 13.24 2.21 16.02
C GLN A 102 12.58 1.27 17.04
N GLU A 103 13.09 1.23 18.27
CA GLU A 103 12.55 0.41 19.36
C GLU A 103 11.16 0.89 19.80
N GLU A 104 10.99 2.20 20.01
CA GLU A 104 9.69 2.78 20.38
C GLU A 104 8.64 2.55 19.29
N ARG A 105 9.01 2.73 18.00
CA ARG A 105 8.12 2.41 16.88
C ARG A 105 7.74 0.93 16.85
N LEU A 106 8.69 0.03 17.16
CA LEU A 106 8.44 -1.41 17.20
C LEU A 106 7.50 -1.79 18.34
N SER A 107 7.70 -1.25 19.55
CA SER A 107 6.79 -1.49 20.69
C SER A 107 5.36 -1.04 20.38
N ILE A 108 5.18 0.17 19.83
CA ILE A 108 3.83 0.63 19.43
C ILE A 108 3.22 -0.30 18.36
N PHE A 109 4.00 -0.68 17.34
CA PHE A 109 3.51 -1.50 16.24
C PHE A 109 3.12 -2.93 16.65
N LYS A 110 3.92 -3.55 17.52
CA LYS A 110 3.73 -4.95 17.95
C LYS A 110 2.89 -5.09 19.20
N GLU A 111 3.25 -4.37 20.25
CA GLU A 111 2.74 -4.61 21.61
C GLU A 111 1.44 -3.88 21.85
N GLN A 112 1.27 -2.68 21.28
CA GLN A 112 0.07 -1.88 21.47
C GLN A 112 -0.93 -2.09 20.33
N SER A 113 -0.45 -2.11 19.08
CA SER A 113 -1.32 -2.14 17.90
C SER A 113 -1.59 -3.55 17.38
N HIS A 114 -0.78 -4.54 17.77
CA HIS A 114 -0.87 -5.93 17.30
C HIS A 114 -1.02 -6.07 15.77
N HIS A 115 -0.38 -5.18 15.00
CA HIS A 115 -0.71 -4.98 13.58
C HIS A 115 -0.56 -6.26 12.75
N THR A 116 0.55 -6.99 12.92
CA THR A 116 0.79 -8.26 12.21
C THR A 116 -0.22 -9.33 12.61
N LYS A 117 -0.54 -9.42 13.90
CA LYS A 117 -1.46 -10.42 14.44
C LYS A 117 -2.88 -10.23 13.88
N ILE A 118 -3.39 -9.00 13.94
CA ILE A 118 -4.69 -8.64 13.37
C ILE A 118 -4.72 -8.98 11.87
N GLY A 119 -3.68 -8.60 11.12
CA GLY A 119 -3.59 -8.92 9.70
C GLY A 119 -3.61 -10.43 9.41
N LEU A 120 -2.92 -11.24 10.22
CA LEU A 120 -2.89 -12.70 10.06
C LEU A 120 -4.21 -13.38 10.46
N GLU A 121 -4.93 -12.85 11.45
CA GLU A 121 -6.20 -13.39 11.92
C GLU A 121 -7.35 -13.02 10.97
N HIS A 122 -7.40 -11.75 10.57
CA HIS A 122 -8.50 -11.22 9.76
C HIS A 122 -8.27 -11.37 8.26
N PHE A 123 -7.02 -11.41 7.78
CA PHE A 123 -6.71 -11.42 6.35
C PHE A 123 -5.50 -12.29 6.01
N PRO A 124 -5.47 -13.57 6.43
CA PRO A 124 -4.30 -14.44 6.25
C PRO A 124 -3.87 -14.59 4.79
N THR A 125 -4.84 -14.56 3.87
CA THR A 125 -4.66 -14.82 2.44
C THR A 125 -4.76 -13.57 1.58
N LEU A 126 -4.97 -12.39 2.18
CA LEU A 126 -5.15 -11.15 1.42
C LEU A 126 -3.85 -10.78 0.72
N ALA A 127 -3.90 -10.74 -0.62
CA ALA A 127 -2.77 -10.32 -1.42
C ALA A 127 -2.49 -8.85 -1.13
N ARG A 128 -1.25 -8.54 -0.74
CA ARG A 128 -0.85 -7.17 -0.37
C ARG A 128 0.57 -6.86 -0.77
N ARG A 129 0.82 -5.58 -1.04
CA ARG A 129 2.16 -5.03 -1.24
C ARG A 129 2.28 -3.68 -0.54
N LEU A 130 3.40 -3.51 0.15
CA LEU A 130 3.76 -2.26 0.82
C LEU A 130 4.87 -1.57 0.04
N HIS A 131 4.68 -0.27 -0.21
CA HIS A 131 5.69 0.59 -0.79
C HIS A 131 6.05 1.72 0.16
N HIS A 132 7.35 1.98 0.31
CA HIS A 132 7.90 3.10 1.07
C HIS A 132 8.19 4.26 0.13
N CYS A 133 7.74 5.46 0.50
CA CYS A 133 7.79 6.64 -0.38
C CYS A 133 8.55 7.79 0.26
N ARG A 134 8.57 7.86 1.60
CA ARG A 134 9.21 8.91 2.40
C ARG A 134 10.64 9.27 1.94
N ASP A 135 11.44 8.25 1.65
CA ASP A 135 12.87 8.40 1.37
C ASP A 135 13.19 8.55 -0.14
N LEU A 136 12.19 8.58 -1.03
CA LEU A 136 12.40 8.52 -2.49
C LEU A 136 12.64 9.86 -3.17
N SER A 137 12.02 10.92 -2.67
CA SER A 137 12.27 12.28 -3.13
C SER A 137 11.82 13.24 -2.04
N GLU A 138 12.30 14.49 -2.10
CA GLU A 138 11.96 15.52 -1.11
C GLU A 138 10.45 15.82 -1.02
N ASN A 139 9.63 15.35 -1.99
CA ASN A 139 8.25 15.80 -2.17
C ASN A 139 7.20 14.67 -2.35
N GLU A 140 7.47 13.40 -2.05
CA GLU A 140 6.37 12.42 -2.01
C GLU A 140 5.44 12.76 -0.82
N PRO A 141 4.12 12.98 -1.04
CA PRO A 141 3.24 13.51 0.01
C PRO A 141 2.84 12.47 1.07
N PHE A 142 3.25 11.21 0.90
CA PHE A 142 2.93 10.10 1.79
C PHE A 142 4.20 9.33 2.19
N ASP A 143 4.13 8.64 3.33
CA ASP A 143 5.24 7.78 3.77
C ASP A 143 5.12 6.37 3.19
N PHE A 144 3.88 5.90 3.03
CA PHE A 144 3.56 4.56 2.57
C PHE A 144 2.43 4.56 1.55
N ILE A 145 2.57 3.72 0.52
CA ILE A 145 1.50 3.34 -0.39
C ILE A 145 1.26 1.85 -0.15
N THR A 146 0.05 1.50 0.29
CA THR A 146 -0.35 0.10 0.51
C THR A 146 -1.36 -0.32 -0.55
N TRP A 147 -1.13 -1.48 -1.13
CA TRP A 147 -1.93 -2.05 -2.20
C TRP A 147 -2.46 -3.41 -1.76
N PHE A 148 -3.77 -3.63 -1.96
CA PHE A 148 -4.45 -4.88 -1.65
C PHE A 148 -5.28 -5.32 -2.84
N GLU A 149 -5.30 -6.63 -3.12
CA GLU A 149 -6.18 -7.24 -4.13
C GLU A 149 -6.97 -8.39 -3.52
N TYR A 150 -8.25 -8.45 -3.84
CA TYR A 150 -9.19 -9.42 -3.26
C TYR A 150 -10.34 -9.74 -4.21
N ALA A 151 -11.02 -10.86 -3.95
CA ALA A 151 -12.22 -11.23 -4.70
C ALA A 151 -13.41 -10.37 -4.23
N PRO A 152 -14.41 -10.12 -5.10
CA PRO A 152 -15.62 -9.37 -4.69
C PRO A 152 -16.31 -9.95 -3.45
N SER A 153 -16.23 -11.27 -3.21
CA SER A 153 -16.79 -11.92 -2.02
C SER A 153 -16.14 -11.49 -0.70
N ASP A 154 -14.93 -10.93 -0.75
CA ASP A 154 -14.17 -10.50 0.43
C ASP A 154 -14.37 -9.01 0.75
N GLU A 155 -15.08 -8.25 -0.07
CA GLU A 155 -15.22 -6.78 0.04
C GLU A 155 -15.83 -6.34 1.38
N VAL A 156 -16.90 -7.02 1.82
CA VAL A 156 -17.54 -6.73 3.13
C VAL A 156 -16.57 -6.99 4.28
N ARG A 157 -15.76 -8.05 4.18
CA ARG A 157 -14.76 -8.37 5.20
C ARG A 157 -13.66 -7.33 5.20
N PHE A 158 -13.20 -6.87 4.03
CA PHE A 158 -12.15 -5.85 3.89
C PHE A 158 -12.55 -4.49 4.48
N ASN A 159 -13.82 -4.10 4.34
CA ASN A 159 -14.33 -2.81 4.81
C ASN A 159 -14.74 -2.79 6.31
N GLY A 160 -14.83 -3.95 6.97
CA GLY A 160 -15.29 -4.08 8.37
C GLY A 160 -14.15 -4.13 9.37
#